data_AF-A0A7J7VKF3-F1
#
_entry.id   AF-A0A7J7VKF3-F1
#
_cell.length_a   1.000
_cell.length_b   1.000
_cell.length_c   1.000
_cell.angle_alpha   90.00
_cell.angle_beta   90.00
_cell.angle_gamma   90.00
#
_symmetry.space_group_name_H-M   'P 1'
#
loop_
_entity.id
_entity.type
_entity.pdbx_description
1 polymer ?
#
loop_
_entity_poly.entity_id
_entity_poly.type
_entity_poly.pdbx_seq_one_letter_code
_entity_poly.pdbx_strand_id
1 'polypeptide(L)'
;MLCHVPQRSRLPTLFPQDAYFITFMMVFAVSNGYLVSLTMCLAPRQVLPHEREVAGALMTFFLALGLSCGASLSFLFKALL
;
A
#
# COMPACT_ATOMS: atom_id res chain seq x y z
N MET A 1 -11.08 3.58 6.44
CA MET A 1 -12.32 4.33 6.09
C MET A 1 -13.50 4.07 7.02
N LEU A 2 -13.43 3.15 7.99
CA LEU A 2 -14.56 2.83 8.90
C LEU A 2 -14.25 3.12 10.38
N CYS A 3 -13.16 3.82 10.63
CA CYS A 3 -12.59 4.04 11.96
C CYS A 3 -13.01 5.42 12.48
N HIS A 4 -12.87 5.63 13.78
CA HIS A 4 -13.30 6.84 14.47
C HIS A 4 -12.53 8.07 13.95
N VAL A 5 -13.18 8.88 13.11
CA VAL A 5 -12.65 10.17 12.63
C VAL A 5 -13.61 11.25 13.13
N PRO A 6 -13.16 12.18 13.99
CA PRO A 6 -14.04 13.08 14.75
C PRO A 6 -14.77 14.14 13.91
N GLN A 7 -14.46 14.29 12.62
CA GLN A 7 -15.23 15.11 11.67
C GLN A 7 -15.60 14.28 10.44
N ARG A 8 -16.81 13.70 10.45
CA ARG A 8 -17.42 13.10 9.26
C ARG A 8 -18.87 13.56 9.12
N SER A 9 -19.21 14.16 8.00
CA SER A 9 -20.54 14.72 7.74
C SER A 9 -21.52 13.74 7.07
N ARG A 10 -21.07 12.58 6.53
CA ARG A 10 -21.92 11.71 5.67
C ARG A 10 -21.83 10.17 5.84
N LEU A 11 -20.98 9.61 6.71
CA LEU A 11 -20.92 8.14 6.90
C LEU A 11 -20.96 7.72 8.39
N PRO A 12 -21.80 6.73 8.77
CA PRO A 12 -21.87 6.23 10.14
C PRO A 12 -20.61 5.45 10.53
N THR A 13 -20.18 5.63 11.78
CA THR A 13 -19.03 4.92 12.40
C THR A 13 -19.42 3.47 12.70
N LEU A 14 -18.99 2.52 11.85
CA LEU A 14 -19.27 1.07 12.03
C LEU A 14 -18.32 0.38 13.03
N PHE A 15 -17.13 0.94 13.30
CA PHE A 15 -16.18 0.39 14.28
C PHE A 15 -15.69 1.50 15.22
N PRO A 16 -16.28 1.62 16.43
CA PRO A 16 -15.85 2.61 17.43
C PRO A 16 -14.51 2.25 18.10
N GLN A 17 -14.08 0.98 18.01
CA GLN A 17 -12.87 0.50 18.65
C GLN A 17 -11.65 0.65 17.72
N ASP A 18 -10.69 1.50 18.12
CA ASP A 18 -9.42 1.71 17.40
C ASP A 18 -8.58 0.43 17.26
N ALA A 19 -8.82 -0.56 18.11
CA ALA A 19 -8.15 -1.86 18.07
C ALA A 19 -8.31 -2.56 16.70
N TYR A 20 -9.50 -2.55 16.10
CA TYR A 20 -9.71 -3.17 14.78
C TYR A 20 -8.93 -2.43 13.69
N PHE A 21 -8.87 -1.09 13.75
CA PHE A 21 -8.08 -0.30 12.81
C PHE A 21 -6.60 -0.66 12.89
N ILE A 22 -6.07 -0.73 14.12
CA ILE A 22 -4.67 -1.09 14.36
C ILE A 22 -4.38 -2.50 13.84
N THR A 23 -5.25 -3.49 14.11
CA THR A 23 -5.08 -4.85 13.61
C THR A 23 -5.10 -4.91 12.09
N PHE A 24 -6.06 -4.26 11.42
CA PHE A 24 -6.11 -4.24 9.96
C PHE A 24 -4.92 -3.52 9.33
N MET A 25 -4.49 -2.38 9.89
CA MET A 25 -3.31 -1.67 9.42
C MET A 25 -2.04 -2.49 9.63
N MET A 26 -1.92 -3.21 10.74
CA MET A 26 -0.78 -4.08 11.02
C MET A 26 -0.71 -5.25 10.03
N VAL A 27 -1.82 -5.97 9.82
CA VAL A 27 -1.88 -7.07 8.85
C VAL A 27 -1.60 -6.57 7.45
N PHE A 28 -2.17 -5.43 7.06
CA PHE A 28 -1.94 -4.82 5.76
C PHE A 28 -0.48 -4.41 5.58
N ALA A 29 0.12 -3.72 6.55
CA ALA A 29 1.51 -3.27 6.47
C ALA A 29 2.49 -4.45 6.41
N VAL A 30 2.29 -5.47 7.25
CA VAL A 30 3.13 -6.68 7.25
C VAL A 30 3.01 -7.43 5.92
N SER A 31 1.78 -7.62 5.41
CA SER A 31 1.56 -8.31 4.14
C SER A 31 2.22 -7.57 2.97
N ASN A 32 2.04 -6.25 2.88
CA ASN A 32 2.65 -5.46 1.81
C ASN A 32 4.18 -5.44 1.91
N GLY A 33 4.73 -5.24 3.11
CA GLY A 33 6.18 -5.25 3.31
C GLY A 33 6.80 -6.60 2.93
N TYR A 34 6.20 -7.69 3.39
CA TYR A 34 6.70 -9.04 3.11
C TYR A 34 6.62 -9.41 1.62
N LEU A 35 5.50 -9.12 0.96
CA LEU A 35 5.32 -9.39 -0.48
C LEU A 35 6.26 -8.54 -1.34
N VAL A 36 6.46 -7.26 -1.01
CA VAL A 36 7.39 -6.38 -1.73
C VAL A 36 8.83 -6.86 -1.58
N SER A 37 9.27 -7.21 -0.37
CA SER A 37 10.62 -7.73 -0.16
C SER A 37 10.85 -9.06 -0.87
N LEU A 38 9.88 -9.99 -0.80
CA LEU A 38 9.97 -11.26 -1.52
C LEU A 38 10.06 -11.07 -3.02
N THR A 39 9.19 -10.25 -3.60
CA THR A 39 9.20 -9.99 -5.04
C THR A 39 10.52 -9.37 -5.47
N MET A 40 10.99 -8.32 -4.79
CA MET A 40 12.27 -7.65 -5.10
C MET A 40 13.49 -8.58 -5.00
N CYS A 41 13.48 -9.55 -4.08
CA CYS A 41 14.59 -10.49 -3.95
C CYS A 41 14.51 -11.66 -4.95
N LEU A 42 13.31 -12.17 -5.23
CA LEU A 42 13.11 -13.39 -6.03
C LEU A 42 12.95 -13.11 -7.53
N ALA A 43 12.28 -12.02 -7.91
CA ALA A 43 12.00 -11.73 -9.32
C ALA A 43 13.28 -11.52 -10.16
N PRO A 44 14.33 -10.80 -9.71
CA PRO A 44 15.56 -10.66 -10.48
C PRO A 44 16.33 -11.99 -10.62
N ARG A 45 16.05 -12.98 -9.76
CA ARG A 45 16.69 -14.30 -9.82
C ARG A 45 16.09 -15.19 -10.90
N GLN A 46 14.87 -14.92 -11.34
CA GLN A 46 14.18 -15.65 -12.40
C GLN A 46 14.53 -15.15 -13.82
N VAL A 47 15.24 -14.01 -13.92
CA VAL A 47 15.67 -13.44 -15.20
C VAL A 47 17.13 -13.78 -15.48
N LEU A 48 17.49 -13.83 -16.77
CA LEU A 48 18.86 -13.99 -17.25
C LEU A 48 19.81 -12.98 -16.57
N PRO A 49 21.07 -13.36 -16.28
CA PRO A 49 22.02 -12.53 -15.54
C PRO A 49 22.20 -11.11 -16.12
N HIS A 50 22.18 -10.99 -17.45
CA HIS A 50 22.32 -9.73 -18.19
C HIS A 50 21.15 -8.77 -17.98
N GLU A 51 19.94 -9.29 -17.76
CA GLU A 51 18.70 -8.49 -17.70
C GLU A 51 18.27 -8.18 -16.26
N ARG A 52 18.99 -8.68 -15.25
CA ARG A 52 18.60 -8.54 -13.83
C ARG A 52 18.56 -7.10 -13.36
N GLU A 53 19.48 -6.28 -13.86
CA GLU A 53 19.57 -4.86 -13.51
C GLU A 53 18.38 -4.08 -14.08
N VAL A 54 18.04 -4.32 -15.35
CA VAL A 54 16.86 -3.73 -16.01
C VAL A 54 15.57 -4.19 -15.32
N ALA A 55 15.46 -5.48 -14.98
CA ALA A 55 14.33 -6.00 -14.23
C ALA A 55 14.18 -5.30 -12.86
N GLY A 56 15.26 -5.13 -12.11
CA GLY A 56 15.25 -4.40 -10.85
C GLY A 56 14.83 -2.93 -10.99
N ALA A 57 15.29 -2.26 -12.05
CA ALA A 57 14.90 -0.89 -12.37
C ALA A 57 13.40 -0.77 -12.69
N LEU A 58 12.85 -1.70 -13.49
CA LEU A 58 11.42 -1.72 -13.78
C LEU A 58 10.57 -1.98 -12.52
N MET A 59 11.01 -2.88 -11.66
CA MET A 59 10.30 -3.17 -10.41
C MET A 59 10.25 -1.95 -9.48
N THR A 60 11.36 -1.23 -9.34
CA THR A 60 11.41 0.00 -8.51
C THR A 60 10.58 1.12 -9.12
N PHE A 61 10.54 1.23 -10.45
CA PHE A 61 9.65 2.15 -11.15
C PHE A 61 8.17 1.86 -10.85
N PHE A 62 7.72 0.62 -10.99
CA PHE A 62 6.32 0.26 -10.70
C PHE A 62 5.95 0.45 -9.23
N LEU A 63 6.90 0.22 -8.32
CA LEU A 63 6.71 0.50 -6.89
C LEU A 63 6.52 2.00 -6.64
N ALA A 64 7.36 2.85 -7.23
CA ALA A 64 7.25 4.30 -7.11
C ALA A 64 5.95 4.84 -7.75
N LEU A 65 5.53 4.27 -8.88
CA LEU A 65 4.27 4.59 -9.54
C LEU A 65 3.07 4.20 -8.66
N GLY A 66 3.10 3.02 -8.05
CA GLY A 66 2.07 2.57 -7.11
C GLY A 66 1.96 3.49 -5.89
N LEU A 67 3.09 3.91 -5.31
CA LEU A 67 3.11 4.88 -4.20
C LEU A 67 2.55 6.25 -4.61
N SER A 68 2.94 6.75 -5.79
CA SER A 68 2.47 8.04 -6.30
C SER A 68 0.97 8.04 -6.61
N CYS A 69 0.48 6.94 -7.20
CA CYS A 69 -0.94 6.74 -7.46
C CYS A 69 -1.73 6.63 -6.15
N GLY A 70 -1.23 5.85 -5.18
CA GLY A 70 -1.81 5.74 -3.85
C GLY A 70 -1.92 7.09 -3.13
N ALA A 71 -0.87 7.92 -3.20
CA ALA A 71 -0.89 9.28 -2.66
C ALA A 71 -1.95 10.16 -3.34
N SER A 72 -2.01 10.14 -4.67
CA SER A 72 -3.00 10.89 -5.46
C SER A 72 -4.43 10.49 -5.11
N LEU A 73 -4.70 9.19 -5.00
CA LEU A 73 -6.00 8.66 -4.57
C LEU A 73 -6.33 9.08 -3.13
N SER A 74 -5.33 9.13 -2.24
CA SER A 74 -5.53 9.58 -0.86
C SER A 74 -6.00 11.03 -0.78
N PHE A 75 -5.49 11.91 -1.65
CA PHE A 75 -5.99 13.28 -1.80
C PHE A 75 -7.40 13.33 -2.38
N LEU A 76 -7.69 12.54 -3.41
CA LEU A 76 -9.04 12.45 -3.99
C LEU A 76 -10.07 11.98 -2.96
N PHE A 77 -9.71 10.96 -2.16
CA PHE A 77 -10.56 10.48 -1.08
C PHE A 77 -10.74 11.50 0.03
N LYS A 78 -9.71 12.30 0.36
CA LYS A 78 -9.84 13.45 1.27
C LYS A 78 -10.77 14.53 0.73
N ALA A 79 -10.79 14.76 -0.58
CA ALA A 79 -11.70 15.72 -1.21
C ALA A 79 -13.15 15.22 -1.30
N LEU A 80 -13.35 13.90 -1.38
CA LEU A 80 -14.68 13.27 -1.44
C LEU A 80 -15.36 13.13 -0.05
N LEU A 81 -14.57 13.12 1.03
CA LEU A 81 -15.01 12.92 2.42
C LEU A 81 -15.31 14.24 3.15
#